data_AF-A0A453L9D2-F1
#
_entry.id   AF-A0A453L9D2-F1
#
_cell.length_a   1.000
_cell.length_b   1.000
_cell.length_c   1.000
_cell.angle_alpha   90.00
_cell.angle_beta   90.00
_cell.angle_gamma   90.00
#
_symmetry.space_group_name_H-M   'P 1'
#
loop_
_entity.id
_entity.type
_entity.pdbx_description
1 polymer ?
#
loop_
_entity_poly.entity_id
_entity_poly.type
_entity_poly.pdbx_seq_one_letter_code
_entity_poly.pdbx_strand_id
1 'polypeptide(L)'
;LTDILPKESIVWKLKMLRTAASYVNSRLHAVKAQTLVVASGNDELLPSRDEAERLRAKLKNCRIRHFRDNGHKILLEDGFDLATSIKGSTYYRRSRQPDFVSDYLPPTPDELEKAIDHDRLLNFATDPVMLSTLTDGRIVRGLAGLPREGPVLFVGYHMLMGFELGPLVTGVLKSTGIHIRGLAHPFLFNESSEQLMPDTSYFDLPRIMGAVPVTGVNFYKLLSEKQFVLLFPGGAREALHRKGEEYKLFWPEQSEFVRMASRFGATIVPFGVVGEDDICDLLLDYNDLVKLPFYDTIDKKINEGGLRKLRTDSTGEIKNQDMHPVVLTPKVPGRFYFIFGKPIETRGREKELRD
;
A
#
# COMPACT_ATOMS: atom_id res chain seq x y z
N LEU A 1 32.86 25.18 -23.85
CA LEU A 1 33.02 24.70 -22.45
C LEU A 1 34.21 25.37 -21.77
N THR A 2 35.37 25.43 -22.42
CA THR A 2 36.58 26.15 -21.94
C THR A 2 36.36 27.65 -21.69
N ASP A 3 35.50 28.32 -22.46
CA ASP A 3 35.18 29.75 -22.24
C ASP A 3 34.14 29.98 -21.12
N ILE A 4 33.41 28.93 -20.73
CA ILE A 4 32.35 28.98 -19.70
C ILE A 4 32.89 28.52 -18.34
N LEU A 5 33.88 27.62 -18.36
CA LEU A 5 34.54 27.05 -17.19
C LEU A 5 36.06 27.04 -17.45
N PRO A 6 36.77 28.15 -17.14
CA PRO A 6 38.23 28.19 -17.22
C PRO A 6 38.89 27.09 -16.39
N LYS A 7 40.10 26.68 -16.77
CA LYS A 7 40.85 25.61 -16.10
C LYS A 7 41.00 25.88 -14.60
N GLU A 8 41.32 27.11 -14.23
CA GLU A 8 41.51 27.56 -12.86
C GLU A 8 40.22 27.41 -12.05
N SER A 9 39.07 27.76 -12.65
CA SER A 9 37.75 27.60 -12.04
C SER A 9 37.37 26.14 -11.82
N ILE A 10 37.70 25.24 -12.78
CA ILE A 10 37.47 23.80 -12.62
C ILE A 10 38.32 23.25 -11.48
N VAL A 11 39.62 23.57 -11.44
CA VAL A 11 40.53 23.13 -10.37
C VAL A 11 40.04 23.62 -9.00
N TRP A 12 39.61 24.87 -8.92
CA TRP A 12 39.06 25.44 -7.70
C TRP A 12 37.77 24.72 -7.26
N LYS A 13 36.82 24.49 -8.17
CA LYS A 13 35.58 23.74 -7.89
C LYS A 13 35.86 22.31 -7.42
N LEU A 14 36.79 21.61 -8.07
CA LEU A 14 37.19 20.25 -7.65
C LEU A 14 37.82 20.24 -6.25
N LYS A 15 38.66 21.23 -5.93
CA LYS A 15 39.23 21.37 -4.59
C LYS A 15 38.13 21.61 -3.54
N MET A 16 37.19 22.50 -3.84
CA MET A 16 36.04 22.77 -2.97
C MET A 16 35.19 21.51 -2.74
N LEU A 17 34.84 20.78 -3.81
CA LEU A 17 34.09 19.52 -3.73
C LEU A 17 34.83 18.48 -2.90
N ARG A 18 36.14 18.32 -3.08
CA ARG A 18 36.96 17.36 -2.31
C ARG A 18 36.95 17.70 -0.81
N THR A 19 37.13 18.97 -0.46
CA THR A 19 37.10 19.42 0.94
C THR A 19 35.71 19.24 1.54
N ALA A 20 34.65 19.65 0.83
CA ALA A 20 33.27 19.49 1.29
C ALA A 20 32.90 18.01 1.46
N ALA A 21 33.25 17.15 0.49
CA ALA A 21 32.99 15.72 0.56
C ALA A 21 33.71 15.07 1.75
N SER A 22 34.96 15.43 2.04
CA SER A 22 35.67 14.91 3.23
C SER A 22 34.98 15.33 4.54
N TYR A 23 34.56 16.59 4.63
CA TYR A 23 33.83 17.11 5.79
C TYR A 23 32.48 16.42 6.00
N VAL A 24 31.69 16.26 4.93
CA VAL A 24 30.35 15.64 4.99
C VAL A 24 30.46 14.14 5.25
N ASN A 25 31.34 13.42 4.53
CA ASN A 25 31.47 11.97 4.66
C ASN A 25 31.86 11.51 6.07
N SER A 26 32.64 12.32 6.79
CA SER A 26 33.00 12.05 8.19
C SER A 26 31.85 12.26 9.17
N ARG A 27 30.73 12.86 8.75
CA ARG A 27 29.60 13.27 9.61
C ARG A 27 28.24 12.69 9.22
N LEU A 28 28.12 11.97 8.10
CA LEU A 28 26.84 11.38 7.67
C LEU A 28 26.16 10.55 8.77
N HIS A 29 26.93 9.81 9.57
CA HIS A 29 26.42 9.00 10.69
C HIS A 29 25.73 9.82 11.81
N ALA A 30 26.03 11.12 11.89
CA ALA A 30 25.46 12.04 12.86
C ALA A 30 24.05 12.53 12.45
N VAL A 31 23.66 12.39 11.19
CA VAL A 31 22.33 12.77 10.70
C VAL A 31 21.29 11.83 11.32
N LYS A 32 20.38 12.39 12.13
CA LYS A 32 19.26 11.65 12.76
C LYS A 32 17.91 11.95 12.11
N ALA A 33 17.83 12.98 11.29
CA ALA A 33 16.61 13.33 10.55
C ALA A 33 16.24 12.21 9.57
N GLN A 34 14.93 12.04 9.33
CA GLN A 34 14.45 11.22 8.22
C GLN A 34 14.89 11.87 6.91
N THR A 35 15.51 11.06 6.05
CA THR A 35 16.10 11.54 4.80
C THR A 35 15.50 10.75 3.65
N LEU A 36 14.89 11.45 2.70
CA LEU A 36 14.46 10.88 1.42
C LEU A 36 15.52 11.20 0.38
N VAL A 37 16.15 10.17 -0.17
CA VAL A 37 17.09 10.29 -1.28
C VAL A 37 16.35 9.98 -2.57
N VAL A 38 16.29 10.97 -3.46
CA VAL A 38 15.75 10.84 -4.80
C VAL A 38 16.93 10.67 -5.74
N ALA A 39 16.97 9.56 -6.48
CA ALA A 39 18.08 9.21 -7.35
C ALA A 39 17.61 8.99 -8.78
N SER A 40 18.22 9.71 -9.72
CA SER A 40 18.00 9.55 -11.15
C SER A 40 18.72 8.30 -11.67
N GLY A 41 18.04 7.51 -12.49
CA GLY A 41 18.57 6.29 -13.08
C GLY A 41 19.42 6.51 -14.34
N ASN A 42 19.11 7.54 -15.13
CA ASN A 42 19.80 7.91 -16.36
C ASN A 42 20.68 9.16 -16.17
N ASP A 43 21.25 9.35 -14.98
CA ASP A 43 22.18 10.45 -14.72
C ASP A 43 23.56 10.17 -15.35
N GLU A 44 23.84 10.82 -16.49
CA GLU A 44 25.12 10.70 -17.19
C GLU A 44 26.24 11.54 -16.55
N LEU A 45 25.92 12.42 -15.60
CA LEU A 45 26.89 13.31 -14.97
C LEU A 45 27.43 12.75 -13.65
N LEU A 46 26.55 12.17 -12.83
CA LEU A 46 26.87 11.60 -11.53
C LEU A 46 26.39 10.15 -11.43
N PRO A 47 27.11 9.26 -10.71
CA PRO A 47 26.65 7.91 -10.41
C PRO A 47 25.57 7.94 -9.31
N SER A 48 24.44 8.60 -9.60
CA SER A 48 23.40 8.96 -8.63
C SER A 48 22.79 7.74 -7.95
N ARG A 49 22.62 6.64 -8.70
CA ARG A 49 22.14 5.36 -8.14
C ARG A 49 23.10 4.79 -7.09
N ASP A 50 24.39 4.68 -7.42
CA ASP A 50 25.40 4.14 -6.50
C ASP A 50 25.60 5.03 -5.29
N GLU A 51 25.56 6.35 -5.48
CA GLU A 51 25.65 7.32 -4.40
C GLU A 51 24.44 7.22 -3.45
N ALA A 52 23.23 7.02 -3.98
CA ALA A 52 22.05 6.82 -3.15
C ALA A 52 22.16 5.57 -2.27
N GLU A 53 22.61 4.45 -2.85
CA GLU A 53 22.86 3.20 -2.11
C GLU A 53 23.93 3.38 -1.03
N ARG A 54 25.01 4.10 -1.35
CA ARG A 54 26.06 4.47 -0.38
C ARG A 54 25.53 5.35 0.75
N LEU A 55 24.67 6.32 0.45
CA LEU A 55 24.05 7.20 1.43
C LEU A 55 23.11 6.42 2.36
N ARG A 56 22.27 5.52 1.84
CA ARG A 56 21.44 4.65 2.68
C ARG A 56 22.26 3.80 3.65
N ALA A 57 23.39 3.25 3.21
CA ALA A 57 24.26 2.48 4.10
C ALA A 57 24.85 3.31 5.26
N LYS A 58 24.93 4.65 5.12
CA LYS A 58 25.54 5.56 6.11
C LYS A 58 24.54 6.36 6.94
N LEU A 59 23.35 6.61 6.39
CA LEU A 59 22.30 7.40 7.02
C LEU A 59 21.32 6.46 7.73
N LYS A 60 21.09 6.69 9.03
CA LYS A 60 20.30 5.78 9.88
C LYS A 60 18.83 5.66 9.45
N ASN A 61 18.23 6.77 9.00
CA ASN A 61 16.80 6.87 8.68
C ASN A 61 16.66 7.34 7.23
N CYS A 62 16.89 6.45 6.26
CA CYS A 62 17.07 6.82 4.86
C CYS A 62 16.24 5.97 3.91
N ARG A 63 15.24 6.57 3.28
CA ARG A 63 14.53 5.96 2.15
C ARG A 63 15.13 6.44 0.85
N ILE A 64 15.27 5.52 -0.10
CA ILE A 64 15.65 5.86 -1.48
C ILE A 64 14.43 5.69 -2.39
N ARG A 65 14.29 6.57 -3.37
CA ARG A 65 13.41 6.41 -4.54
C ARG A 65 14.24 6.57 -5.80
N HIS A 66 14.24 5.53 -6.62
CA HIS A 66 14.99 5.47 -7.87
C HIS A 66 14.05 5.78 -9.02
N PHE A 67 14.40 6.78 -9.83
CA PHE A 67 13.63 7.21 -10.99
C PHE A 67 14.37 6.81 -12.25
N ARG A 68 14.07 5.60 -12.72
CA ARG A 68 14.86 4.90 -13.75
C ARG A 68 15.09 5.74 -15.01
N ASP A 69 14.05 6.42 -15.47
CA ASP A 69 14.06 7.07 -16.77
C ASP A 69 14.54 8.53 -16.72
N ASN A 70 14.70 9.09 -15.51
CA ASN A 70 15.09 10.47 -15.29
C ASN A 70 16.61 10.68 -15.36
N GLY A 71 17.00 11.84 -15.87
CA GLY A 71 18.37 12.31 -15.98
C GLY A 71 18.83 13.16 -14.80
N HIS A 72 19.96 13.84 -14.98
CA HIS A 72 20.62 14.62 -13.91
C HIS A 72 19.73 15.73 -13.32
N LYS A 73 18.78 16.27 -14.09
CA LYS A 73 17.98 17.44 -13.70
C LYS A 73 16.55 17.04 -13.34
N ILE A 74 16.38 15.94 -12.62
CA ILE A 74 15.09 15.34 -12.26
C ILE A 74 14.01 16.33 -11.78
N LEU A 75 14.39 17.38 -11.03
CA LEU A 75 13.43 18.39 -10.53
C LEU A 75 12.82 19.27 -11.64
N LEU A 76 13.38 19.23 -12.85
CA LEU A 76 12.95 20.01 -14.02
C LEU A 76 12.44 19.10 -15.15
N GLU A 77 12.43 17.79 -14.94
CA GLU A 77 12.03 16.81 -15.95
C GLU A 77 10.56 16.46 -15.80
N ASP A 78 9.90 16.24 -16.93
CA ASP A 78 8.52 15.76 -16.94
C ASP A 78 8.43 14.36 -16.31
N GLY A 79 7.29 14.07 -15.67
CA GLY A 79 7.01 12.77 -15.04
C GLY A 79 7.48 12.63 -13.60
N PHE A 80 8.37 13.50 -13.11
CA PHE A 80 8.76 13.55 -11.70
C PHE A 80 7.88 14.52 -10.90
N ASP A 81 7.36 14.06 -9.76
CA ASP A 81 6.66 14.91 -8.80
C ASP A 81 7.20 14.70 -7.38
N LEU A 82 7.80 15.76 -6.84
CA LEU A 82 8.43 15.72 -5.51
C LEU A 82 7.40 15.51 -4.39
N ALA A 83 6.22 16.12 -4.51
CA ALA A 83 5.19 16.02 -3.48
C ALA A 83 4.64 14.59 -3.37
N THR A 84 4.38 13.95 -4.51
CA THR A 84 3.97 12.56 -4.69
C THR A 84 5.03 11.64 -4.09
N SER A 85 6.32 11.90 -4.37
CA SER A 85 7.43 11.13 -3.80
C SER A 85 7.48 11.20 -2.27
N ILE A 86 7.25 12.39 -1.69
CA ILE A 86 7.21 12.59 -0.23
C ILE A 86 5.96 11.94 0.40
N LYS A 87 4.81 11.98 -0.31
CA LYS A 87 3.57 11.29 0.10
C LYS A 87 3.78 9.77 0.12
N GLY A 88 4.28 9.21 -0.98
CA GLY A 88 4.54 7.77 -1.12
C GLY A 88 5.56 7.25 -0.11
N SER A 89 6.57 8.05 0.22
CA SER A 89 7.55 7.71 1.26
C SER A 89 7.02 7.83 2.69
N THR A 90 5.76 8.24 2.89
CA THR A 90 5.12 8.47 4.21
C THR A 90 5.90 9.42 5.13
N TYR A 91 6.63 10.38 4.55
CA TYR A 91 7.42 11.35 5.31
C TYR A 91 6.71 12.68 5.49
N TYR A 92 5.68 12.96 4.69
CA TYR A 92 4.81 14.09 4.94
C TYR A 92 4.13 13.94 6.32
N ARG A 93 4.22 14.99 7.13
CA ARG A 93 3.55 15.10 8.43
C ARG A 93 3.38 16.55 8.83
N ARG A 94 2.31 16.85 9.57
CA ARG A 94 1.98 18.18 10.09
C ARG A 94 2.39 18.36 11.54
N SER A 95 2.76 17.27 12.21
CA SER A 95 3.20 17.26 13.61
C SER A 95 4.56 16.58 13.77
N ARG A 96 5.08 16.54 15.00
CA ARG A 96 6.33 15.84 15.32
C ARG A 96 6.25 14.34 15.05
N GLN A 97 5.08 13.74 15.20
CA GLN A 97 4.84 12.31 14.97
C GLN A 97 3.98 12.13 13.70
N PRO A 98 4.30 11.16 12.84
CA PRO A 98 3.49 10.88 11.66
C PRO A 98 2.13 10.30 12.07
N ASP A 99 1.08 10.74 11.39
CA ASP A 99 -0.29 10.27 11.57
C ASP A 99 -0.92 9.96 10.22
N PHE A 100 -1.13 8.67 9.94
CA PHE A 100 -1.63 8.21 8.64
C PHE A 100 -3.07 8.65 8.32
N VAL A 101 -3.82 9.14 9.30
CA VAL A 101 -5.18 9.64 9.10
C VAL A 101 -5.14 11.16 8.93
N SER A 102 -4.63 11.87 9.93
CA SER A 102 -4.68 13.34 9.94
C SER A 102 -3.61 14.02 9.08
N ASP A 103 -2.50 13.35 8.76
CA ASP A 103 -1.51 13.86 7.78
C ASP A 103 -1.87 13.47 6.34
N TYR A 104 -2.94 12.70 6.11
CA TYR A 104 -3.28 12.26 4.77
C TYR A 104 -3.66 13.43 3.85
N LEU A 105 -3.18 13.34 2.61
CA LEU A 105 -3.56 14.22 1.50
C LEU A 105 -4.24 13.36 0.44
N PRO A 106 -5.50 13.67 0.06
CA PRO A 106 -6.19 13.00 -1.04
C PRO A 106 -5.35 12.96 -2.32
N PRO A 107 -5.57 11.97 -3.20
CA PRO A 107 -4.84 11.89 -4.45
C PRO A 107 -5.25 13.07 -5.37
N THR A 108 -4.28 13.61 -6.09
CA THR A 108 -4.54 14.53 -7.20
C THR A 108 -5.15 13.76 -8.39
N PRO A 109 -5.76 14.44 -9.36
CA PRO A 109 -6.23 13.79 -10.59
C PRO A 109 -5.12 12.99 -11.31
N ASP A 110 -3.89 13.53 -11.34
CA ASP A 110 -2.75 12.87 -11.98
C ASP A 110 -2.29 11.62 -11.20
N GLU A 111 -2.29 11.68 -9.86
CA GLU A 111 -2.00 10.50 -9.03
C GLU A 111 -3.08 9.41 -9.20
N LEU A 112 -4.35 9.80 -9.32
CA LEU A 112 -5.45 8.87 -9.59
C LEU A 112 -5.31 8.23 -10.98
N GLU A 113 -4.99 9.01 -12.01
CA GLU A 113 -4.81 8.45 -13.36
C GLU A 113 -3.61 7.49 -13.40
N LYS A 114 -2.49 7.84 -12.74
CA LYS A 114 -1.36 6.92 -12.56
C LYS A 114 -1.75 5.63 -11.84
N ALA A 115 -2.66 5.70 -10.85
CA ALA A 115 -3.17 4.52 -10.16
C ALA A 115 -4.02 3.64 -11.09
N ILE A 116 -4.88 4.24 -11.91
CA ILE A 116 -5.70 3.52 -12.90
C ILE A 116 -4.81 2.89 -13.97
N ASP A 117 -3.79 3.61 -14.43
CA ASP A 117 -2.85 3.14 -15.44
C ASP A 117 -1.95 2.01 -14.93
N HIS A 118 -1.56 2.03 -13.65
CA HIS A 118 -0.84 0.93 -13.01
C HIS A 118 -1.59 -0.40 -13.16
N ASP A 119 -2.91 -0.38 -12.96
CA ASP A 119 -3.76 -1.57 -13.04
C ASP A 119 -4.37 -1.78 -14.43
N ARG A 120 -3.95 -1.02 -15.45
CA ARG A 120 -4.59 -1.00 -16.78
C ARG A 120 -4.64 -2.37 -17.44
N LEU A 121 -3.55 -3.13 -17.38
CA LEU A 121 -3.51 -4.48 -17.97
C LEU A 121 -4.45 -5.44 -17.23
N LEU A 122 -4.46 -5.38 -15.90
CA LEU A 122 -5.36 -6.17 -15.07
C LEU A 122 -6.82 -5.81 -15.35
N ASN A 123 -7.15 -4.52 -15.34
CA ASN A 123 -8.48 -3.99 -15.65
C ASN A 123 -8.93 -4.39 -17.07
N PHE A 124 -8.03 -4.35 -18.05
CA PHE A 124 -8.34 -4.78 -19.40
C PHE A 124 -8.61 -6.29 -19.47
N ALA A 125 -7.78 -7.11 -18.82
CA ALA A 125 -7.93 -8.56 -18.82
C ALA A 125 -9.17 -9.03 -18.05
N THR A 126 -9.53 -8.32 -16.98
CA THR A 126 -10.59 -8.72 -16.03
C THR A 126 -11.91 -8.01 -16.24
N ASP A 127 -11.98 -6.92 -17.01
CA ASP A 127 -13.16 -6.06 -17.19
C ASP A 127 -14.12 -6.00 -15.97
N PRO A 128 -13.67 -5.41 -14.84
CA PRO A 128 -14.36 -5.48 -13.56
C PRO A 128 -15.82 -5.01 -13.61
N VAL A 129 -16.74 -5.84 -13.13
CA VAL A 129 -18.16 -5.49 -13.03
C VAL A 129 -18.51 -5.17 -11.58
N MET A 130 -19.00 -3.97 -11.35
CA MET A 130 -19.49 -3.55 -10.04
C MET A 130 -21.01 -3.54 -9.98
N LEU A 131 -21.56 -4.21 -8.97
CA LEU A 131 -22.99 -4.28 -8.66
C LEU A 131 -23.21 -3.78 -7.23
N SER A 132 -24.32 -3.08 -6.98
CA SER A 132 -24.69 -2.65 -5.63
C SER A 132 -26.17 -2.91 -5.35
N THR A 133 -26.49 -3.18 -4.09
CA THR A 133 -27.85 -3.42 -3.62
C THR A 133 -28.51 -2.11 -3.16
N LEU A 134 -29.65 -1.76 -3.74
CA LEU A 134 -30.46 -0.61 -3.35
C LEU A 134 -31.17 -0.83 -2.00
N THR A 135 -31.75 0.22 -1.43
CA THR A 135 -32.48 0.17 -0.16
C THR A 135 -33.68 -0.77 -0.18
N ASP A 136 -34.34 -0.89 -1.34
CA ASP A 136 -35.44 -1.82 -1.61
C ASP A 136 -35.00 -3.28 -1.85
N GLY A 137 -33.70 -3.56 -1.82
CA GLY A 137 -33.11 -4.89 -2.00
C GLY A 137 -32.81 -5.27 -3.44
N ARG A 138 -33.12 -4.43 -4.44
CA ARG A 138 -32.76 -4.72 -5.83
C ARG A 138 -31.25 -4.55 -6.06
N ILE A 139 -30.65 -5.52 -6.74
CA ILE A 139 -29.26 -5.44 -7.21
C ILE A 139 -29.24 -4.70 -8.55
N VAL A 140 -28.41 -3.67 -8.66
CA VAL A 140 -28.24 -2.89 -9.89
C VAL A 140 -26.78 -2.86 -10.32
N ARG A 141 -26.55 -2.71 -11.63
CA ARG A 141 -25.21 -2.45 -12.16
C ARG A 141 -24.78 -1.04 -11.76
N GLY A 142 -23.53 -0.91 -11.32
CA GLY A 142 -22.96 0.31 -10.78
C GLY A 142 -23.07 0.40 -9.26
N LEU A 143 -22.76 1.59 -8.73
CA LEU A 143 -22.55 1.84 -7.30
C LEU A 143 -23.63 2.74 -6.68
N ALA A 144 -24.84 2.73 -7.25
CA ALA A 144 -25.95 3.55 -6.78
C ALA A 144 -26.44 3.17 -5.37
N GLY A 145 -26.25 1.90 -4.96
CA GLY A 145 -26.62 1.41 -3.63
C GLY A 145 -25.65 1.78 -2.51
N LEU A 146 -24.50 2.41 -2.82
CA LEU A 146 -23.53 2.79 -1.80
C LEU A 146 -24.01 4.01 -0.99
N PRO A 147 -23.81 4.01 0.35
CA PRO A 147 -24.04 5.21 1.15
C PRO A 147 -23.16 6.37 0.70
N ARG A 148 -23.67 7.60 0.78
CA ARG A 148 -22.96 8.82 0.38
C ARG A 148 -22.35 9.61 1.54
N GLU A 149 -22.72 9.25 2.76
CA GLU A 149 -22.24 9.87 3.98
C GLU A 149 -21.63 8.82 4.91
N GLY A 150 -20.49 9.15 5.50
CA GLY A 150 -19.79 8.28 6.44
C GLY A 150 -20.16 8.52 7.91
N PRO A 151 -19.63 7.68 8.83
CA PRO A 151 -18.65 6.63 8.54
C PRO A 151 -19.26 5.39 7.87
N VAL A 152 -18.54 4.83 6.91
CA VAL A 152 -18.89 3.56 6.24
C VAL A 152 -17.76 2.58 6.40
N LEU A 153 -18.10 1.32 6.67
CA LEU A 153 -17.15 0.21 6.72
C LEU A 153 -17.49 -0.82 5.65
N PHE A 154 -16.69 -0.88 4.60
CA PHE A 154 -16.72 -1.94 3.60
C PHE A 154 -16.02 -3.18 4.17
N VAL A 155 -16.73 -4.31 4.19
CA VAL A 155 -16.22 -5.58 4.73
C VAL A 155 -16.41 -6.68 3.70
N GLY A 156 -15.32 -7.37 3.35
CA GLY A 156 -15.38 -8.41 2.33
C GLY A 156 -14.22 -9.41 2.43
N TYR A 157 -14.22 -10.35 1.49
CA TYR A 157 -13.15 -11.32 1.25
C TYR A 157 -11.98 -10.67 0.50
N HIS A 158 -10.75 -11.01 0.88
CA HIS A 158 -9.53 -10.53 0.22
C HIS A 158 -9.06 -11.54 -0.84
N MET A 159 -9.04 -11.16 -2.11
CA MET A 159 -8.46 -12.05 -3.14
C MET A 159 -6.96 -12.14 -2.94
N LEU A 160 -6.35 -13.21 -3.45
CA LEU A 160 -4.91 -13.40 -3.37
C LEU A 160 -4.16 -12.26 -4.08
N MET A 161 -3.07 -11.88 -3.43
CA MET A 161 -2.29 -10.65 -3.65
C MET A 161 -3.08 -9.33 -3.57
N GLY A 162 -4.37 -9.35 -3.26
CA GLY A 162 -5.23 -8.18 -3.26
C GLY A 162 -5.53 -7.64 -4.65
N PHE A 163 -5.65 -8.49 -5.67
CA PHE A 163 -5.91 -8.06 -7.05
C PHE A 163 -7.20 -7.24 -7.22
N GLU A 164 -8.14 -7.35 -6.28
CA GLU A 164 -9.37 -6.56 -6.28
C GLU A 164 -9.15 -5.10 -5.91
N LEU A 165 -8.09 -4.77 -5.16
CA LEU A 165 -7.92 -3.48 -4.49
C LEU A 165 -7.84 -2.32 -5.47
N GLY A 166 -7.04 -2.49 -6.52
CA GLY A 166 -6.85 -1.50 -7.57
C GLY A 166 -8.16 -1.10 -8.24
N PRO A 167 -8.85 -2.06 -8.90
CA PRO A 167 -10.16 -1.85 -9.49
C PRO A 167 -11.19 -1.30 -8.50
N LEU A 168 -11.22 -1.83 -7.28
CA LEU A 168 -12.17 -1.43 -6.23
C LEU A 168 -11.97 0.04 -5.82
N VAL A 169 -10.77 0.41 -5.40
CA VAL A 169 -10.49 1.74 -4.84
C VAL A 169 -10.56 2.81 -5.93
N THR A 170 -9.91 2.58 -7.06
CA THR A 170 -9.91 3.56 -8.16
C THR A 170 -11.28 3.64 -8.85
N GLY A 171 -11.95 2.50 -9.05
CA GLY A 171 -13.26 2.43 -9.69
C GLY A 171 -14.36 3.08 -8.85
N VAL A 172 -14.37 2.87 -7.53
CA VAL A 172 -15.31 3.54 -6.63
C VAL A 172 -15.04 5.04 -6.60
N LEU A 173 -13.79 5.46 -6.44
CA LEU A 173 -13.43 6.89 -6.40
C LEU A 173 -13.83 7.59 -7.70
N LYS A 174 -13.45 7.03 -8.86
CA LYS A 174 -13.76 7.60 -10.18
C LYS A 174 -15.26 7.69 -10.46
N SER A 175 -16.03 6.67 -10.06
CA SER A 175 -17.46 6.58 -10.39
C SER A 175 -18.37 7.32 -9.42
N THR A 176 -17.91 7.57 -8.18
CA THR A 176 -18.78 8.05 -7.10
C THR A 176 -18.24 9.26 -6.34
N GLY A 177 -16.95 9.56 -6.45
CA GLY A 177 -16.25 10.51 -5.59
C GLY A 177 -15.94 9.99 -4.18
N ILE A 178 -16.36 8.75 -3.85
CA ILE A 178 -16.09 8.15 -2.54
C ILE A 178 -14.64 7.66 -2.49
N HIS A 179 -13.86 8.24 -1.60
CA HIS A 179 -12.48 7.84 -1.37
C HIS A 179 -12.40 6.80 -0.25
N ILE A 180 -12.07 5.57 -0.61
CA ILE A 180 -11.94 4.44 0.31
C ILE A 180 -10.54 4.41 0.94
N ARG A 181 -10.47 4.32 2.26
CA ARG A 181 -9.24 4.19 3.05
C ARG A 181 -9.09 2.75 3.53
N GLY A 182 -8.15 2.00 2.96
CA GLY A 182 -7.91 0.59 3.29
C GLY A 182 -7.03 0.40 4.53
N LEU A 183 -7.43 -0.48 5.44
CA LEU A 183 -6.58 -0.95 6.54
C LEU A 183 -5.62 -2.03 6.03
N ALA A 184 -4.34 -1.69 5.97
CA ALA A 184 -3.31 -2.50 5.31
C ALA A 184 -2.27 -3.04 6.30
N HIS A 185 -1.66 -4.17 5.94
CA HIS A 185 -0.61 -4.80 6.74
C HIS A 185 0.62 -3.85 6.88
N PRO A 186 1.26 -3.73 8.07
CA PRO A 186 2.42 -2.86 8.30
C PRO A 186 3.61 -3.13 7.37
N PHE A 187 3.68 -4.32 6.76
CA PHE A 187 4.65 -4.66 5.71
C PHE A 187 4.66 -3.63 4.58
N LEU A 188 3.49 -3.06 4.24
CA LEU A 188 3.39 -2.04 3.20
C LEU A 188 4.00 -0.70 3.61
N PHE A 189 4.42 -0.48 4.86
CA PHE A 189 4.86 0.84 5.35
C PHE A 189 6.29 0.85 5.89
N ASN A 190 6.92 -0.32 6.03
CA ASN A 190 8.23 -0.45 6.65
C ASN A 190 9.35 -0.35 5.62
N GLU A 191 10.44 0.34 5.99
CA GLU A 191 11.62 0.51 5.11
C GLU A 191 12.33 -0.82 4.81
N SER A 192 12.35 -1.75 5.76
CA SER A 192 12.93 -3.08 5.55
C SER A 192 12.19 -3.86 4.46
N SER A 193 10.86 -3.72 4.39
CA SER A 193 10.03 -4.37 3.38
C SER A 193 10.24 -3.77 1.99
N GLU A 194 10.45 -2.45 1.90
CA GLU A 194 10.80 -1.79 0.63
C GLU A 194 12.10 -2.36 0.02
N GLN A 195 13.08 -2.71 0.88
CA GLN A 195 14.36 -3.27 0.44
C GLN A 195 14.29 -4.72 -0.05
N LEU A 196 13.15 -5.39 0.14
CA LEU A 196 12.89 -6.73 -0.41
C LEU A 196 12.36 -6.67 -1.84
N MET A 197 11.86 -5.51 -2.26
CA MET A 197 11.28 -5.32 -3.57
C MET A 197 12.36 -4.92 -4.59
N PRO A 198 12.19 -5.27 -5.89
CA PRO A 198 13.08 -4.79 -6.94
C PRO A 198 13.12 -3.27 -7.06
N ASP A 199 11.99 -2.62 -6.76
CA ASP A 199 11.85 -1.16 -6.68
C ASP A 199 11.42 -0.75 -5.27
N THR A 200 12.16 0.17 -4.66
CA THR A 200 11.90 0.66 -3.31
C THR A 200 10.64 1.54 -3.23
N SER A 201 10.10 2.00 -4.35
CA SER A 201 8.81 2.71 -4.42
C SER A 201 7.61 1.79 -4.58
N TYR A 202 7.78 0.46 -4.60
CA TYR A 202 6.70 -0.50 -4.91
C TYR A 202 5.43 -0.28 -4.07
N PHE A 203 5.57 0.08 -2.79
CA PHE A 203 4.43 0.29 -1.89
C PHE A 203 3.92 1.74 -1.85
N ASP A 204 4.49 2.66 -2.63
CA ASP A 204 4.12 4.08 -2.60
C ASP A 204 2.70 4.32 -3.09
N LEU A 205 2.29 3.65 -4.17
CA LEU A 205 0.98 3.85 -4.78
C LEU A 205 -0.18 3.51 -3.82
N PRO A 206 -0.21 2.34 -3.14
CA PRO A 206 -1.21 2.08 -2.10
C PRO A 206 -1.26 3.16 -1.01
N ARG A 207 -0.10 3.70 -0.59
CA ARG A 207 -0.03 4.74 0.46
C ARG A 207 -0.58 6.07 -0.03
N ILE A 208 -0.25 6.46 -1.26
CA ILE A 208 -0.80 7.67 -1.93
C ILE A 208 -2.32 7.53 -2.06
N MET A 209 -2.80 6.34 -2.44
CA MET A 209 -4.22 6.03 -2.57
C MET A 209 -4.94 5.81 -1.22
N GLY A 210 -4.28 6.07 -0.09
CA GLY A 210 -4.95 6.16 1.21
C GLY A 210 -4.91 4.90 2.05
N ALA A 211 -4.05 3.93 1.75
CA ALA A 211 -3.80 2.80 2.66
C ALA A 211 -3.26 3.30 4.01
N VAL A 212 -3.73 2.68 5.09
CA VAL A 212 -3.39 3.03 6.47
C VAL A 212 -2.94 1.77 7.22
N PRO A 213 -1.86 1.78 8.02
CA PRO A 213 -1.46 0.61 8.79
C PRO A 213 -2.58 0.14 9.71
N VAL A 214 -2.90 -1.14 9.68
CA VAL A 214 -3.96 -1.73 10.49
C VAL A 214 -3.60 -1.67 11.98
N THR A 215 -4.29 -0.80 12.72
CA THR A 215 -4.22 -0.69 14.17
C THR A 215 -5.58 -0.24 14.71
N GLY A 216 -5.89 -0.57 15.97
CA GLY A 216 -7.13 -0.08 16.60
C GLY A 216 -7.21 1.45 16.65
N VAL A 217 -6.07 2.13 16.83
CA VAL A 217 -5.99 3.60 16.86
C VAL A 217 -6.31 4.21 15.50
N ASN A 218 -5.71 3.71 14.43
CA ASN A 218 -5.98 4.20 13.09
C ASN A 218 -7.41 3.91 12.66
N PHE A 219 -7.92 2.72 12.97
CA PHE A 219 -9.29 2.35 12.67
C PHE A 219 -10.29 3.25 13.41
N TYR A 220 -10.06 3.50 14.71
CA TYR A 220 -10.84 4.46 15.49
C TYR A 220 -10.84 5.86 14.85
N LYS A 221 -9.66 6.38 14.49
CA LYS A 221 -9.52 7.72 13.89
C LYS A 221 -10.29 7.85 12.58
N LEU A 222 -10.13 6.88 11.67
CA LEU A 222 -10.85 6.88 10.39
C LEU A 222 -12.37 6.94 10.59
N LEU A 223 -12.92 6.12 11.49
CA LEU A 223 -14.37 6.14 11.78
C LEU A 223 -14.80 7.45 12.47
N SER A 224 -13.97 7.98 13.38
CA SER A 224 -14.26 9.24 14.06
C SER A 224 -14.29 10.45 13.11
N GLU A 225 -13.49 10.41 12.05
CA GLU A 225 -13.45 11.40 10.97
C GLU A 225 -14.46 11.10 9.85
N LYS A 226 -15.42 10.20 10.11
CA LYS A 226 -16.50 9.82 9.19
C LYS A 226 -16.01 9.34 7.82
N GLN A 227 -14.85 8.69 7.77
CA GLN A 227 -14.25 8.20 6.54
C GLN A 227 -14.97 6.94 6.02
N PHE A 228 -14.73 6.63 4.74
CA PHE A 228 -15.09 5.35 4.13
C PHE A 228 -13.92 4.40 4.29
N VAL A 229 -14.09 3.33 5.06
CA VAL A 229 -13.02 2.42 5.46
C VAL A 229 -13.21 1.07 4.78
N LEU A 230 -12.12 0.48 4.28
CA LEU A 230 -12.11 -0.89 3.77
C LEU A 230 -11.36 -1.81 4.73
N LEU A 231 -12.00 -2.92 5.09
CA LEU A 231 -11.48 -3.92 6.01
C LEU A 231 -11.70 -5.32 5.45
N PHE A 232 -10.62 -6.10 5.42
CA PHE A 232 -10.68 -7.54 5.19
C PHE A 232 -10.45 -8.25 6.53
N PRO A 233 -11.47 -8.91 7.11
CA PRO A 233 -11.31 -9.57 8.40
C PRO A 233 -10.24 -10.67 8.37
N GLY A 234 -10.10 -11.45 7.30
CA GLY A 234 -9.01 -12.42 7.19
C GLY A 234 -7.65 -11.79 6.92
N GLY A 235 -7.60 -10.61 6.31
CA GLY A 235 -6.37 -9.83 6.12
C GLY A 235 -5.33 -10.58 5.28
N ALA A 236 -4.06 -10.55 5.70
CA ALA A 236 -2.96 -11.18 4.95
C ALA A 236 -3.14 -12.70 4.77
N ARG A 237 -3.85 -13.39 5.67
CA ARG A 237 -4.12 -14.85 5.55
C ARG A 237 -5.01 -15.19 4.36
N GLU A 238 -5.95 -14.30 4.03
CA GLU A 238 -6.79 -14.40 2.83
C GLU A 238 -6.01 -13.92 1.60
N ALA A 239 -5.32 -12.79 1.70
CA ALA A 239 -4.51 -12.25 0.59
C ALA A 239 -3.35 -13.17 0.16
N LEU A 240 -2.97 -14.13 1.00
CA LEU A 240 -1.92 -15.11 0.75
C LEU A 240 -2.46 -16.53 0.96
N HIS A 241 -3.73 -16.75 0.56
CA HIS A 241 -4.34 -18.08 0.62
C HIS A 241 -3.55 -19.11 -0.19
N ARG A 242 -3.67 -20.37 0.22
CA ARG A 242 -2.91 -21.51 -0.32
C ARG A 242 -3.76 -22.29 -1.31
N LYS A 243 -3.14 -23.26 -1.99
CA LYS A 243 -3.84 -24.11 -2.96
C LYS A 243 -5.06 -24.79 -2.32
N GLY A 244 -6.23 -24.68 -2.96
CA GLY A 244 -7.47 -25.25 -2.45
C GLY A 244 -8.13 -24.41 -1.35
N GLU A 245 -7.66 -23.18 -1.12
CA GLU A 245 -8.25 -22.22 -0.17
C GLU A 245 -8.93 -21.03 -0.85
N GLU A 246 -9.15 -21.13 -2.17
CA GLU A 246 -9.86 -20.11 -2.95
C GLU A 246 -11.24 -19.86 -2.33
N TYR A 247 -11.58 -18.58 -2.16
CA TYR A 247 -12.86 -18.13 -1.59
C TYR A 247 -13.14 -18.56 -0.14
N LYS A 248 -12.17 -19.15 0.57
CA LYS A 248 -12.33 -19.44 2.00
C LYS A 248 -12.18 -18.18 2.83
N LEU A 249 -13.12 -17.99 3.74
CA LEU A 249 -13.08 -16.91 4.71
C LEU A 249 -12.29 -17.34 5.94
N PHE A 250 -11.24 -16.58 6.27
CA PHE A 250 -10.43 -16.81 7.47
C PHE A 250 -10.74 -15.74 8.52
N TRP A 251 -12.02 -15.57 8.83
CA TRP A 251 -12.50 -14.51 9.72
C TRP A 251 -12.38 -14.91 11.19
N PRO A 252 -12.11 -13.97 12.10
CA PRO A 252 -12.00 -14.29 13.52
C PRO A 252 -13.40 -14.59 14.09
N GLU A 253 -13.50 -15.60 14.95
CA GLU A 253 -14.73 -15.98 15.65
C GLU A 253 -15.36 -14.79 16.38
N GLN A 254 -14.51 -13.97 17.01
CA GLN A 254 -14.90 -12.69 17.62
C GLN A 254 -14.34 -11.53 16.79
N SER A 255 -15.22 -10.92 16.01
CA SER A 255 -14.89 -9.81 15.13
C SER A 255 -15.08 -8.46 15.82
N GLU A 256 -14.01 -7.94 16.39
CA GLU A 256 -13.95 -6.65 17.09
C GLU A 256 -14.38 -5.44 16.25
N PHE A 257 -14.34 -5.57 14.92
CA PHE A 257 -14.73 -4.47 14.03
C PHE A 257 -16.21 -4.11 14.13
N VAL A 258 -17.08 -5.08 14.44
CA VAL A 258 -18.53 -4.83 14.56
C VAL A 258 -18.79 -3.93 15.77
N ARG A 259 -18.08 -4.18 16.88
CA ARG A 259 -18.14 -3.34 18.09
C ARG A 259 -17.66 -1.92 17.81
N MET A 260 -16.56 -1.78 17.07
CA MET A 260 -16.06 -0.46 16.69
C MET A 260 -17.02 0.27 15.74
N ALA A 261 -17.58 -0.43 14.73
CA ALA A 261 -18.56 0.13 13.81
C ALA A 261 -19.79 0.65 14.56
N SER A 262 -20.36 -0.19 15.44
CA SER A 262 -21.50 0.17 16.29
C SER A 262 -21.22 1.39 17.17
N ARG A 263 -20.04 1.45 17.82
CA ARG A 263 -19.64 2.59 18.66
C ARG A 263 -19.68 3.94 17.92
N PHE A 264 -19.40 3.94 16.62
CA PHE A 264 -19.41 5.16 15.79
C PHE A 264 -20.68 5.30 14.95
N GLY A 265 -21.64 4.38 15.07
CA GLY A 265 -22.81 4.31 14.20
C GLY A 265 -22.45 4.15 12.73
N ALA A 266 -21.32 3.50 12.42
CA ALA A 266 -20.85 3.30 11.06
C ALA A 266 -21.73 2.32 10.30
N THR A 267 -22.08 2.66 9.06
CA THR A 267 -22.83 1.77 8.19
C THR A 267 -21.90 0.70 7.65
N ILE A 268 -22.20 -0.58 7.92
CA ILE A 268 -21.43 -1.70 7.39
C ILE A 268 -21.99 -2.05 6.02
N VAL A 269 -21.14 -2.05 4.99
CA VAL A 269 -21.50 -2.51 3.65
C VAL A 269 -20.72 -3.81 3.40
N PRO A 270 -21.37 -4.99 3.55
CA PRO A 270 -20.73 -6.23 3.17
C PRO A 270 -20.54 -6.24 1.65
N PHE A 271 -19.43 -6.78 1.16
CA PHE A 271 -19.26 -7.00 -0.26
C PHE A 271 -18.57 -8.33 -0.53
N GLY A 272 -18.87 -8.91 -1.69
CA GLY A 272 -18.18 -10.06 -2.24
C GLY A 272 -17.42 -9.66 -3.50
N VAL A 273 -16.30 -10.33 -3.74
CA VAL A 273 -15.55 -10.26 -4.98
C VAL A 273 -15.16 -11.67 -5.42
N VAL A 274 -15.28 -11.95 -6.72
CA VAL A 274 -14.91 -13.23 -7.33
C VAL A 274 -14.20 -13.02 -8.68
N GLY A 275 -13.48 -14.03 -9.14
CA GLY A 275 -12.87 -14.10 -10.47
C GLY A 275 -11.34 -14.15 -10.50
N GLU A 276 -10.69 -14.24 -9.34
CA GLU A 276 -9.23 -14.41 -9.27
C GLU A 276 -8.79 -15.78 -9.83
N ASP A 277 -9.44 -16.85 -9.42
CA ASP A 277 -9.13 -18.23 -9.82
C ASP A 277 -9.43 -18.50 -11.31
N ASP A 278 -10.17 -17.59 -11.95
CA ASP A 278 -10.40 -17.58 -13.40
C ASP A 278 -9.22 -16.97 -14.17
N ILE A 279 -8.40 -16.12 -13.55
CA ILE A 279 -7.31 -15.40 -14.24
C ILE A 279 -5.91 -15.91 -13.92
N CYS A 280 -5.73 -16.62 -12.81
CA CYS A 280 -4.45 -17.23 -12.47
C CYS A 280 -4.59 -18.50 -11.63
N ASP A 281 -3.64 -19.43 -11.82
CA ASP A 281 -3.45 -20.56 -10.93
C ASP A 281 -2.24 -20.33 -10.02
N LEU A 282 -2.36 -20.77 -8.76
CA LEU A 282 -1.30 -20.73 -7.77
C LEU A 282 -0.30 -21.87 -8.02
N LEU A 283 0.87 -21.56 -8.60
CA LEU A 283 1.90 -22.56 -8.89
C LEU A 283 2.66 -22.99 -7.64
N LEU A 284 3.11 -22.03 -6.83
CA LEU A 284 3.80 -22.28 -5.56
C LEU A 284 3.18 -21.41 -4.47
N ASP A 285 2.73 -22.07 -3.41
CA ASP A 285 2.27 -21.42 -2.18
C ASP A 285 3.31 -21.60 -1.06
N TYR A 286 2.99 -21.11 0.14
CA TYR A 286 3.87 -21.24 1.30
C TYR A 286 4.34 -22.68 1.57
N ASN A 287 3.44 -23.67 1.47
CA ASN A 287 3.75 -25.06 1.77
C ASN A 287 4.74 -25.67 0.78
N ASP A 288 4.79 -25.15 -0.45
CA ASP A 288 5.78 -25.57 -1.44
C ASP A 288 7.10 -24.81 -1.27
N LEU A 289 7.03 -23.50 -0.97
CA LEU A 289 8.21 -22.66 -0.78
C LEU A 289 9.08 -23.14 0.38
N VAL A 290 8.50 -23.54 1.51
CA VAL A 290 9.25 -24.05 2.67
C VAL A 290 10.02 -25.34 2.39
N LYS A 291 9.70 -26.06 1.30
CA LYS A 291 10.43 -27.26 0.86
C LYS A 291 11.64 -26.92 0.00
N LEU A 292 11.77 -25.68 -0.48
CA LEU A 292 12.87 -25.27 -1.34
C LEU A 292 14.15 -25.05 -0.52
N PRO A 293 15.32 -25.46 -1.04
CA PRO A 293 16.60 -25.15 -0.41
C PRO A 293 16.79 -23.64 -0.21
N PHE A 294 17.31 -23.26 0.96
CA PHE A 294 17.63 -21.87 1.35
C PHE A 294 16.44 -20.91 1.52
N TYR A 295 15.19 -21.39 1.39
CA TYR A 295 14.01 -20.54 1.59
C TYR A 295 13.86 -20.06 3.03
N ASP A 296 14.36 -20.82 4.02
CA ASP A 296 14.39 -20.44 5.43
C ASP A 296 15.04 -19.06 5.66
N THR A 297 16.10 -18.75 4.93
CA THR A 297 16.80 -17.46 5.00
C THR A 297 15.94 -16.33 4.44
N ILE A 298 15.22 -16.61 3.35
CA ILE A 298 14.30 -15.66 2.72
C ILE A 298 13.09 -15.42 3.62
N ASP A 299 12.45 -16.48 4.11
CA ASP A 299 11.31 -16.40 5.04
C ASP A 299 11.65 -15.56 6.27
N LYS A 300 12.80 -15.85 6.89
CA LYS A 300 13.28 -15.10 8.05
C LYS A 300 13.42 -13.62 7.72
N LYS A 301 14.01 -13.26 6.57
CA LYS A 301 14.20 -11.86 6.16
C LYS A 301 12.87 -11.16 5.86
N ILE A 302 11.90 -11.86 5.26
CA ILE A 302 10.56 -11.33 4.96
C ILE A 302 9.79 -11.05 6.26
N ASN A 303 9.86 -11.97 7.22
CA ASN A 303 9.05 -11.97 8.43
C ASN A 303 9.78 -11.45 9.68
N GLU A 304 10.99 -10.90 9.52
CA GLU A 304 11.80 -10.31 10.59
C GLU A 304 11.18 -9.02 11.18
N GLY A 305 11.61 -8.60 12.37
CA GLY A 305 11.28 -7.26 12.91
C GLY A 305 9.87 -7.07 13.50
N GLY A 306 9.16 -8.15 13.83
CA GLY A 306 7.84 -8.06 14.49
C GLY A 306 6.65 -7.93 13.55
N LEU A 307 6.85 -8.11 12.25
CA LEU A 307 5.78 -8.24 11.25
C LEU A 307 4.84 -9.42 11.54
N ARG A 308 5.36 -10.47 12.21
CA ARG A 308 4.58 -11.61 12.74
C ARG A 308 3.64 -11.29 13.92
N LYS A 309 3.68 -10.08 14.50
CA LYS A 309 3.00 -9.78 15.78
C LYS A 309 1.57 -9.22 15.63
N LEU A 310 0.98 -9.25 14.45
CA LEU A 310 -0.44 -8.95 14.34
C LEU A 310 -1.27 -10.13 14.86
N ARG A 311 -2.30 -9.84 15.66
CA ARG A 311 -3.26 -10.84 16.15
C ARG A 311 -2.61 -11.99 16.97
N THR A 312 -1.58 -11.69 17.75
CA THR A 312 -0.94 -12.67 18.68
C THR A 312 -1.94 -13.35 19.61
N ASP A 313 -3.00 -12.62 19.95
CA ASP A 313 -4.01 -13.01 20.94
C ASP A 313 -5.22 -13.73 20.29
N SER A 314 -5.26 -13.85 18.96
CA SER A 314 -6.33 -14.58 18.26
C SER A 314 -6.16 -16.11 18.45
N THR A 315 -6.98 -16.94 17.81
CA THR A 315 -6.85 -18.41 17.79
C THR A 315 -7.06 -18.92 16.36
N GLY A 316 -6.61 -20.14 16.04
CA GLY A 316 -6.82 -20.76 14.73
C GLY A 316 -5.99 -20.19 13.57
N GLU A 317 -6.47 -20.42 12.34
CA GLU A 317 -5.78 -20.12 11.07
C GLU A 317 -5.43 -18.63 10.87
N ILE A 318 -6.16 -17.73 11.53
CA ILE A 318 -5.97 -16.28 11.39
C ILE A 318 -4.65 -15.77 12.00
N LYS A 319 -3.99 -16.60 12.82
CA LYS A 319 -2.64 -16.35 13.34
C LYS A 319 -1.57 -16.50 12.27
N ASN A 320 -1.84 -17.27 11.22
CA ASN A 320 -0.87 -17.60 10.20
C ASN A 320 -0.77 -16.45 9.19
N GLN A 321 -0.16 -15.34 9.60
CA GLN A 321 0.00 -14.12 8.79
C GLN A 321 1.42 -13.97 8.26
N ASP A 322 2.15 -15.08 8.12
CA ASP A 322 3.48 -15.04 7.54
C ASP A 322 3.37 -14.53 6.11
N MET A 323 4.08 -13.43 5.86
CA MET A 323 4.20 -12.89 4.51
C MET A 323 5.11 -13.84 3.73
N HIS A 324 4.70 -14.20 2.52
CA HIS A 324 5.49 -15.05 1.64
C HIS A 324 5.29 -14.63 0.19
N PRO A 325 6.28 -14.88 -0.69
CA PRO A 325 6.05 -14.70 -2.11
C PRO A 325 5.00 -15.68 -2.60
N VAL A 326 4.39 -15.34 -3.72
CA VAL A 326 3.39 -16.14 -4.40
C VAL A 326 3.87 -16.30 -5.84
N VAL A 327 3.86 -17.52 -6.35
CA VAL A 327 4.19 -17.78 -7.76
C VAL A 327 2.92 -18.17 -8.48
N LEU A 328 2.55 -17.36 -9.48
CA LEU A 328 1.31 -17.48 -10.23
C LEU A 328 1.59 -17.82 -11.69
N THR A 329 0.68 -18.55 -12.32
CA THR A 329 0.61 -18.68 -13.78
C THR A 329 -0.71 -18.09 -14.28
N PRO A 330 -0.71 -17.32 -15.38
CA PRO A 330 -1.95 -16.79 -15.94
C PRO A 330 -2.83 -17.90 -16.54
N LYS A 331 -4.15 -17.75 -16.38
CA LYS A 331 -5.22 -18.65 -16.86
C LYS A 331 -6.24 -17.97 -17.79
N VAL A 332 -6.02 -16.69 -18.10
CA VAL A 332 -6.90 -15.84 -18.91
C VAL A 332 -7.51 -16.56 -20.15
N PRO A 333 -8.80 -16.34 -20.45
CA PRO A 333 -9.64 -15.23 -19.98
C PRO A 333 -10.41 -15.50 -18.67
N GLY A 334 -10.60 -14.44 -17.88
CA GLY A 334 -11.43 -14.42 -16.66
C GLY A 334 -11.93 -12.99 -16.36
N ARG A 335 -12.82 -12.81 -15.37
CA ARG A 335 -13.40 -11.49 -15.06
C ARG A 335 -13.64 -11.30 -13.57
N PHE A 336 -13.45 -10.07 -13.09
CA PHE A 336 -13.79 -9.72 -11.71
C PHE A 336 -15.25 -9.26 -11.59
N TYR A 337 -15.93 -9.79 -10.57
CA TYR A 337 -17.27 -9.37 -10.20
C TYR A 337 -17.31 -8.93 -8.75
N PHE A 338 -17.77 -7.70 -8.54
CA PHE A 338 -17.98 -7.11 -7.23
C PHE A 338 -19.47 -6.97 -6.98
N ILE A 339 -19.92 -7.41 -5.80
CA ILE A 339 -21.28 -7.16 -5.33
C ILE A 339 -21.27 -6.54 -3.94
N PHE A 340 -21.74 -5.29 -3.86
CA PHE A 340 -21.99 -4.62 -2.59
C PHE A 340 -23.39 -4.98 -2.10
N GLY A 341 -23.45 -5.64 -0.96
CA GLY A 341 -24.68 -6.05 -0.29
C GLY A 341 -25.46 -4.86 0.27
N LYS A 342 -26.62 -5.17 0.85
CA LYS A 342 -27.47 -4.15 1.48
C LYS A 342 -26.72 -3.52 2.67
N PRO A 343 -26.66 -2.18 2.76
CA PRO A 343 -26.05 -1.51 3.91
C PRO A 343 -26.73 -1.89 5.23
N ILE A 344 -25.93 -2.13 6.26
CA ILE A 344 -26.35 -2.50 7.61
C ILE A 344 -26.07 -1.31 8.53
N GLU A 345 -27.15 -0.67 9.01
CA GLU A 345 -27.03 0.44 9.94
C GLU A 345 -26.75 -0.05 11.36
N THR A 346 -25.70 0.49 11.98
CA THR A 346 -25.32 0.18 13.36
C THR A 346 -25.66 1.30 14.35
N ARG A 347 -26.12 2.46 13.86
CA ARG A 347 -26.52 3.59 14.69
C ARG A 347 -27.62 3.19 15.67
N GLY A 348 -27.46 3.54 16.95
CA GLY A 348 -28.41 3.17 18.00
C GLY A 348 -28.24 1.75 18.56
N ARG A 349 -27.24 1.00 18.08
CA ARG A 349 -26.92 -0.36 18.54
C ARG A 349 -25.70 -0.43 19.45
N GLU A 350 -25.31 0.69 20.08
CA GLU A 350 -24.08 0.81 20.88
C GLU A 350 -24.10 -0.05 22.16
N LYS A 351 -25.28 -0.52 22.56
CA LYS A 351 -25.50 -1.36 23.74
C LYS A 351 -25.61 -2.85 23.43
N GLU A 352 -25.78 -3.24 22.16
CA GLU A 352 -26.00 -4.64 21.77
C GLU A 352 -24.73 -5.51 21.88
N LEU A 353 -23.56 -4.89 22.05
CA LEU A 353 -22.24 -5.55 22.06
C LEU A 353 -21.45 -5.25 23.35
N ARG A 354 -22.16 -5.02 24.47
CA ARG A 354 -21.56 -4.68 25.78
C ARG A 354 -21.16 -5.89 26.63
N ASP A 355 -21.47 -7.09 26.19
CA ASP A 355 -21.23 -8.34 26.92
C ASP A 355 -20.05 -9.12 26.32
#